data_AF-A0AAV4ZWZ4-F1
#
_entry.id   AF-A0AAV4ZWZ4-F1
#
_cell.length_a   1.000
_cell.length_b   1.000
_cell.length_c   1.000
_cell.angle_alpha   90.00
_cell.angle_beta   90.00
_cell.angle_gamma   90.00
#
_symmetry.space_group_name_H-M   'P 1'
#
loop_
_entity.id
_entity.type
_entity.pdbx_description
1 polymer ?
#
loop_
_entity_poly.entity_id
_entity_poly.type
_entity_poly.pdbx_seq_one_letter_code
_entity_poly.pdbx_strand_id
1 'polypeptide(L)'
;MAQWNQIFPGNMRNRRFRVCLGNSDTAARVADAFFPKSDSSRGKVVVEAYPGPGVLTRALLQLPPGRIRKLIVLEDIPEYYEKVKELEAHDPRVVALNLDALSWDTYTEIEQRGLLDDLEKRNWEDASDVEFVCHMPHSLHGEQFTAQLLRSIPQKSWLFTYGRMPMHLILAESLYDRVLGSSRRTRCKLSIIAEATTSFQYSIQPGDLKPYIQHFWPPPITRSSDLPESRKAGHPMVASTFMPLPEQHIGSDALDEWDYCLRRLYVLKNTTLDKAVSSLAPGAHNLLASINKNLPAEQHINVKAKVNELSVKDWATLVKAFKEWPFAPDVRMISNRLS
;
A
#
# COMPACT_ATOMS: atom_id res chain seq x y z
N MET A 1 11.26 26.39 -2.03
CA MET A 1 9.90 26.30 -2.61
C MET A 1 9.58 27.37 -3.66
N ALA A 2 10.03 28.63 -3.53
CA ALA A 2 9.75 29.68 -4.54
C ALA A 2 10.25 29.34 -5.97
N GLN A 3 11.40 28.65 -6.09
CA GLN A 3 11.94 28.18 -7.36
C GLN A 3 11.07 27.11 -8.04
N TRP A 4 10.34 26.30 -7.28
CA TRP A 4 9.48 25.24 -7.81
C TRP A 4 8.30 25.80 -8.61
N ASN A 5 7.74 26.95 -8.21
CA ASN A 5 6.66 27.60 -8.97
C ASN A 5 7.11 28.08 -10.35
N GLN A 6 8.39 28.41 -10.53
CA GLN A 6 8.94 28.87 -11.81
C GLN A 6 9.17 27.71 -12.77
N ILE A 7 9.64 26.57 -12.26
CA ILE A 7 9.96 25.37 -13.04
C ILE A 7 8.71 24.50 -13.26
N PHE A 8 7.86 24.41 -12.24
CA PHE A 8 6.66 23.59 -12.20
C PHE A 8 5.45 24.40 -11.71
N PRO A 9 4.75 25.11 -12.61
CA PRO A 9 3.57 25.86 -12.23
C PRO A 9 2.52 24.95 -11.55
N GLY A 10 2.22 25.21 -10.28
CA GLY A 10 1.32 24.37 -9.46
C GLY A 10 -0.14 24.33 -9.94
N ASN A 11 -0.51 25.17 -10.91
CA ASN A 11 -1.88 25.29 -11.42
C ASN A 11 -2.24 24.24 -12.48
N MET A 12 -1.30 23.39 -12.92
CA MET A 12 -1.58 22.34 -13.91
C MET A 12 -2.50 21.26 -13.33
N ARG A 13 -3.62 20.97 -14.03
CA ARG A 13 -4.67 20.04 -13.58
C ARG A 13 -4.13 18.67 -13.16
N ASN A 14 -3.13 18.15 -13.88
CA ASN A 14 -2.58 16.80 -13.64
C ASN A 14 -1.69 16.71 -12.39
N ARG A 15 -1.27 17.83 -11.79
CA ARG A 15 -0.33 17.85 -10.65
C ARG A 15 -1.01 18.00 -9.29
N ARG A 16 -2.31 18.30 -9.28
CA ARG A 16 -3.07 18.56 -8.03
C ARG A 16 -3.14 17.35 -7.10
N PHE A 17 -2.97 16.16 -7.66
CA PHE A 17 -2.99 14.90 -6.92
C PHE A 17 -1.60 14.32 -6.64
N ARG A 18 -0.53 14.94 -7.15
CA ARG A 18 0.84 14.45 -7.03
C ARG A 18 1.58 15.28 -6.01
N VAL A 19 1.31 14.96 -4.75
CA VAL A 19 2.00 15.54 -3.60
C VAL A 19 3.34 14.83 -3.43
N CYS A 20 4.43 15.59 -3.39
CA CYS A 20 5.78 15.09 -3.20
C CYS A 20 6.52 15.91 -2.14
N LEU A 21 7.62 15.38 -1.61
CA LEU A 21 8.52 16.17 -0.77
C LEU A 21 9.11 17.34 -1.57
N GLY A 22 9.09 18.54 -0.97
CA GLY A 22 9.61 19.78 -1.55
C GLY A 22 10.78 20.40 -0.76
N ASN A 23 11.15 19.79 0.37
CA ASN A 23 12.23 20.25 1.25
C ASN A 23 13.30 19.15 1.38
N SER A 24 14.56 19.51 1.11
CA SER A 24 15.71 18.60 1.10
C SER A 24 16.00 18.00 2.47
N ASP A 25 15.92 18.78 3.54
CA ASP A 25 16.24 18.32 4.90
C ASP A 25 15.20 17.30 5.39
N THR A 26 13.95 17.51 5.01
CA THR A 26 12.86 16.57 5.26
C THR A 26 13.07 15.29 4.45
N ALA A 27 13.43 15.41 3.18
CA ALA A 27 13.75 14.24 2.36
C ALA A 27 14.95 13.45 2.88
N ALA A 28 15.99 14.11 3.39
CA ALA A 28 17.13 13.45 4.04
C ALA A 28 16.69 12.66 5.28
N ARG A 29 15.89 13.28 6.17
CA ARG A 29 15.34 12.59 7.35
C ARG A 29 14.45 11.41 6.99
N VAL A 30 13.61 11.55 5.97
CA VAL A 30 12.74 10.46 5.47
C VAL A 30 13.56 9.33 4.86
N ALA A 31 14.56 9.65 4.02
CA ALA A 31 15.47 8.66 3.44
C ALA A 31 16.22 7.88 4.54
N ASP A 32 16.71 8.60 5.57
CA ASP A 32 17.37 7.96 6.70
C ASP A 32 16.45 7.05 7.52
N ALA A 33 15.20 7.46 7.72
CA ALA A 33 14.20 6.68 8.43
C ALA A 33 13.71 5.46 7.64
N PHE A 34 13.58 5.56 6.31
CA PHE A 34 13.19 4.43 5.47
C PHE A 34 14.27 3.36 5.43
N PHE A 35 15.52 3.77 5.27
CA PHE A 35 16.64 2.84 5.10
C PHE A 35 17.65 2.97 6.24
N PRO A 36 17.33 2.71 7.52
CA PRO A 36 18.26 2.95 8.62
C PRO A 36 19.61 2.25 8.41
N LYS A 37 20.65 2.71 9.11
CA LYS A 37 21.97 2.05 9.05
C LYS A 37 21.81 0.57 9.39
N SER A 38 22.29 -0.28 8.50
CA SER A 38 22.24 -1.73 8.66
C SER A 38 23.62 -2.31 8.41
N ASP A 39 23.91 -3.47 9.00
CA ASP A 39 25.17 -4.18 8.80
C ASP A 39 25.23 -4.92 7.44
N SER A 40 24.18 -4.81 6.61
CA SER A 40 24.18 -5.37 5.27
C SER A 40 25.21 -4.64 4.40
N SER A 41 26.25 -5.36 3.97
CA SER A 41 27.29 -4.82 3.10
C SER A 41 26.85 -4.70 1.63
N ARG A 42 25.80 -5.43 1.22
CA ARG A 42 25.35 -5.49 -0.18
C ARG A 42 24.50 -4.29 -0.59
N GLY A 43 23.82 -3.62 0.34
CA GLY A 43 22.82 -2.59 0.04
C GLY A 43 21.55 -3.13 -0.62
N LYS A 44 20.51 -2.31 -0.74
CA LYS A 44 19.20 -2.67 -1.30
C LYS A 44 19.03 -2.21 -2.75
N VAL A 45 18.20 -2.94 -3.51
CA VAL A 45 17.59 -2.42 -4.74
C VAL A 45 16.29 -1.74 -4.34
N VAL A 46 16.09 -0.50 -4.79
CA VAL A 46 14.91 0.27 -4.45
C VAL A 46 14.12 0.56 -5.72
N VAL A 47 12.83 0.26 -5.70
CA VAL A 47 11.89 0.71 -6.73
C VAL A 47 11.13 1.91 -6.17
N GLU A 48 11.43 3.11 -6.65
CA GLU A 48 10.80 4.37 -6.23
C GLU A 48 9.73 4.79 -7.24
N ALA A 49 8.46 4.78 -6.81
CA ALA A 49 7.32 5.19 -7.61
C ALA A 49 6.88 6.63 -7.30
N TYR A 50 6.52 7.35 -8.35
CA TYR A 50 5.98 8.70 -8.29
C TYR A 50 6.83 9.69 -7.47
N PRO A 51 8.16 9.73 -7.64
CA PRO A 51 9.05 10.64 -6.90
C PRO A 51 8.71 12.12 -7.10
N GLY A 52 7.88 12.42 -8.12
CA GLY A 52 7.71 13.75 -8.64
C GLY A 52 9.06 14.21 -9.20
N PRO A 53 9.48 15.44 -8.90
CA PRO A 53 10.74 15.95 -9.42
C PRO A 53 12.00 15.42 -8.70
N GLY A 54 11.87 14.43 -7.81
CA GLY A 54 12.99 13.64 -7.31
C GLY A 54 13.75 14.25 -6.13
N VAL A 55 13.07 14.97 -5.23
CA VAL A 55 13.68 15.47 -4.00
C VAL A 55 14.05 14.31 -3.06
N LEU A 56 13.16 13.32 -2.92
CA LEU A 56 13.47 12.09 -2.17
C LEU A 56 14.50 11.24 -2.90
N THR A 57 14.37 11.05 -4.21
CA THR A 57 15.38 10.36 -5.05
C THR A 57 16.79 10.87 -4.78
N ARG A 58 16.99 12.20 -4.77
CA ARG A 58 18.30 12.82 -4.46
C ARG A 58 18.77 12.50 -3.05
N ALA A 59 17.87 12.52 -2.06
CA ALA A 59 18.20 12.16 -0.69
C ALA A 59 18.58 10.68 -0.54
N LEU A 60 17.88 9.78 -1.24
CA LEU A 60 18.21 8.35 -1.30
C LEU A 60 19.60 8.12 -1.92
N LEU A 61 19.98 8.90 -2.93
CA LEU A 61 21.32 8.85 -3.53
C LEU A 61 22.43 9.38 -2.62
N GLN A 62 22.11 10.21 -1.62
CA GLN A 62 23.12 10.57 -0.60
C GLN A 62 23.43 9.42 0.35
N LEU A 63 22.60 8.37 0.39
CA LEU A 63 22.89 7.19 1.19
C LEU A 63 24.02 6.38 0.55
N PRO A 64 24.91 5.78 1.36
CA PRO A 64 26.02 4.98 0.86
C PRO A 64 25.53 3.77 0.07
N PRO A 65 26.33 3.25 -0.89
CA PRO A 65 26.00 2.05 -1.67
C PRO A 65 25.65 0.82 -0.82
N GLY A 66 26.26 0.68 0.37
CA GLY A 66 25.93 -0.38 1.33
C GLY A 66 24.52 -0.27 1.93
N ARG A 67 23.83 0.86 1.78
CA ARG A 67 22.40 1.01 2.11
C ARG A 67 21.54 0.87 0.86
N ILE A 68 21.88 1.58 -0.22
CA ILE A 68 21.17 1.50 -1.50
C ILE A 68 22.17 1.33 -2.64
N ARG A 69 22.14 0.16 -3.27
CA ARG A 69 23.03 -0.20 -4.38
C ARG A 69 22.45 0.15 -5.74
N LYS A 70 21.12 0.23 -5.86
CA LYS A 70 20.41 0.51 -7.12
C LYS A 70 19.07 1.18 -6.83
N LEU A 71 18.69 2.13 -7.67
CA LEU A 71 17.44 2.89 -7.58
C LEU A 71 16.74 2.90 -8.94
N ILE A 72 15.64 2.16 -9.05
CA ILE A 72 14.77 2.11 -10.23
C ILE A 72 13.63 3.09 -9.98
N VAL A 73 13.54 4.16 -10.77
CA VAL A 73 12.62 5.28 -10.53
C VAL A 73 11.53 5.32 -11.59
N LEU A 74 10.27 5.30 -11.18
CA LEU A 74 9.09 5.27 -12.05
C LEU A 74 8.36 6.61 -11.96
N GLU A 75 8.40 7.40 -13.04
CA GLU A 75 7.72 8.70 -13.12
C GLU A 75 7.05 8.87 -14.48
N ASP A 76 5.73 9.00 -14.47
CA ASP A 76 4.87 9.07 -15.66
C ASP A 76 4.59 10.51 -16.12
N ILE A 77 4.79 11.50 -15.25
CA ILE A 77 4.62 12.91 -15.64
C ILE A 77 5.87 13.36 -16.38
N PRO A 78 5.78 13.71 -17.69
CA PRO A 78 6.95 13.98 -18.51
C PRO A 78 7.89 15.02 -17.90
N GLU A 79 7.37 16.12 -17.35
CA GLU A 79 8.24 17.18 -16.84
C GLU A 79 8.96 16.79 -15.53
N TYR A 80 8.36 15.91 -14.73
CA TYR A 80 9.03 15.33 -13.56
C TYR A 80 10.04 14.27 -13.98
N TYR A 81 9.67 13.42 -14.94
CA TYR A 81 10.52 12.40 -15.51
C TYR A 81 11.83 13.00 -16.05
N GLU A 82 11.78 14.10 -16.81
CA GLU A 82 12.99 14.76 -17.32
C GLU A 82 13.98 15.11 -16.18
N LYS A 83 13.47 15.57 -15.02
CA LYS A 83 14.32 15.92 -13.86
C LYS A 83 14.88 14.74 -13.09
N VAL A 84 14.20 13.60 -13.14
CA VAL A 84 14.71 12.36 -12.56
C VAL A 84 15.67 11.70 -13.54
N LYS A 85 15.40 11.76 -14.85
CA LYS A 85 16.27 11.22 -15.91
C LYS A 85 17.64 11.87 -15.93
N GLU A 86 17.70 13.19 -15.67
CA GLU A 86 18.97 13.92 -15.46
C GLU A 86 19.87 13.26 -14.38
N LEU A 87 19.30 12.56 -13.38
CA LEU A 87 20.09 11.92 -12.32
C LEU A 87 20.86 10.69 -12.79
N GLU A 88 20.39 9.96 -13.81
CA GLU A 88 21.12 8.81 -14.35
C GLU A 88 22.50 9.21 -14.88
N ALA A 89 22.62 10.41 -15.46
CA ALA A 89 23.89 10.93 -15.95
C ALA A 89 24.88 11.26 -14.83
N HIS A 90 24.41 11.39 -13.59
CA HIS A 90 25.22 11.82 -12.44
C HIS A 90 25.50 10.70 -11.43
N ASP A 91 24.67 9.65 -11.39
CA ASP A 91 24.84 8.52 -10.49
C ASP A 91 24.48 7.20 -11.19
N PRO A 92 25.44 6.27 -11.35
CA PRO A 92 25.22 5.01 -12.08
C PRO A 92 24.26 4.05 -11.38
N ARG A 93 23.86 4.33 -10.13
CA ARG A 93 22.87 3.52 -9.41
C ARG A 93 21.44 3.76 -9.90
N VAL A 94 21.19 4.87 -10.61
CA VAL A 94 19.83 5.30 -11.00
C VAL A 94 19.45 4.72 -12.36
N VAL A 95 18.23 4.21 -12.44
CA VAL A 95 17.54 3.90 -13.70
C VAL A 95 16.13 4.49 -13.63
N ALA A 96 15.92 5.62 -14.30
CA ALA A 96 14.66 6.32 -14.44
C ALA A 96 13.89 5.83 -15.67
N LEU A 97 12.63 5.45 -15.45
CA LEU A 97 11.70 4.95 -16.45
C LEU A 97 10.47 5.86 -16.52
N ASN A 98 10.08 6.25 -17.73
CA ASN A 98 8.87 7.01 -17.99
C ASN A 98 7.67 6.05 -18.03
N LEU A 99 7.28 5.53 -16.86
CA LEU A 99 6.27 4.49 -16.70
C LEU A 99 5.39 4.78 -15.48
N ASP A 100 4.12 4.38 -15.58
CA ASP A 100 3.15 4.50 -14.50
C ASP A 100 3.23 3.29 -13.56
N ALA A 101 3.54 3.51 -12.29
CA ALA A 101 3.66 2.45 -11.29
C ALA A 101 2.34 1.70 -10.99
N LEU A 102 1.18 2.27 -11.34
CA LEU A 102 -0.11 1.58 -11.21
C LEU A 102 -0.30 0.51 -12.30
N SER A 103 0.39 0.63 -13.43
CA SER A 103 0.30 -0.32 -14.53
C SER A 103 1.11 -1.58 -14.24
N TRP A 104 0.48 -2.75 -14.37
CA TRP A 104 1.19 -4.03 -14.23
C TRP A 104 2.27 -4.24 -15.29
N ASP A 105 2.06 -3.71 -16.50
CA ASP A 105 3.04 -3.79 -17.59
C ASP A 105 4.36 -3.09 -17.26
N THR A 106 4.34 -2.09 -16.36
CA THR A 106 5.55 -1.43 -15.86
C THR A 106 6.51 -2.42 -15.21
N TYR A 107 5.99 -3.41 -14.49
CA TYR A 107 6.84 -4.39 -13.81
C TYR A 107 7.31 -5.49 -14.76
N THR A 108 6.50 -5.85 -15.76
CA THR A 108 6.94 -6.68 -16.89
C THR A 108 8.11 -6.03 -17.63
N GLU A 109 8.05 -4.72 -17.89
CA GLU A 109 9.12 -3.96 -18.54
C GLU A 109 10.40 -3.93 -17.68
N ILE A 110 10.28 -3.77 -16.36
CA ILE A 110 11.41 -3.83 -15.41
C ILE A 110 12.11 -5.21 -15.49
N GLU A 111 11.32 -6.29 -15.52
CA GLU A 111 11.84 -7.66 -15.66
C GLU A 111 12.48 -7.88 -17.03
N GLN A 112 11.84 -7.47 -18.12
CA GLN A 112 12.37 -7.63 -19.49
C GLN A 112 13.69 -6.88 -19.71
N ARG A 113 13.90 -5.76 -19.00
CA ARG A 113 15.16 -5.00 -19.00
C ARG A 113 16.24 -5.60 -18.10
N GLY A 114 15.95 -6.70 -17.40
CA GLY A 114 16.88 -7.35 -16.48
C GLY A 114 17.23 -6.47 -15.26
N LEU A 115 16.38 -5.50 -14.90
CA LEU A 115 16.70 -4.56 -13.83
C LEU A 115 16.67 -5.21 -12.45
N LEU A 116 16.13 -6.41 -12.33
CA LEU A 116 16.04 -7.20 -11.11
C LEU A 116 16.83 -8.52 -11.20
N ASP A 117 17.61 -8.74 -12.25
CA ASP A 117 18.31 -10.03 -12.50
C ASP A 117 19.35 -10.37 -11.43
N ASP A 118 19.88 -9.37 -10.72
CA ASP A 118 20.79 -9.57 -9.60
C ASP A 118 20.07 -9.97 -8.30
N LEU A 119 18.73 -10.01 -8.29
CA LEU A 119 17.94 -10.42 -7.14
C LEU A 119 17.69 -11.92 -7.13
N GLU A 120 17.95 -12.52 -5.97
CA GLU A 120 17.57 -13.89 -5.70
C GLU A 120 16.16 -13.92 -5.09
N LYS A 121 15.34 -14.88 -5.52
CA LYS A 121 14.08 -15.19 -4.83
C LYS A 121 14.41 -15.79 -3.47
N ARG A 122 13.80 -15.23 -2.42
CA ARG A 122 14.02 -15.66 -1.04
C ARG A 122 12.79 -16.34 -0.46
N ASN A 123 12.97 -17.07 0.63
CA ASN A 123 11.82 -17.59 1.34
C ASN A 123 11.02 -16.43 1.94
N TRP A 124 9.74 -16.66 2.19
CA TRP A 124 8.87 -15.64 2.75
C TRP A 124 9.38 -15.11 4.09
N GLU A 125 9.92 -15.97 4.95
CA GLU A 125 10.43 -15.55 6.25
C GLU A 125 11.69 -14.67 6.16
N ASP A 126 12.38 -14.67 5.02
CA ASP A 126 13.61 -13.92 4.83
C ASP A 126 13.34 -12.44 4.46
N ALA A 127 14.26 -11.57 4.84
CA ALA A 127 14.23 -10.17 4.43
C ALA A 127 14.48 -10.06 2.91
N SER A 128 13.68 -9.24 2.23
CA SER A 128 13.85 -8.95 0.81
C SER A 128 15.08 -8.07 0.53
N ASP A 129 15.77 -8.30 -0.59
CA ASP A 129 16.83 -7.41 -1.09
C ASP A 129 16.30 -6.26 -1.94
N VAL A 130 15.02 -6.32 -2.32
CA VAL A 130 14.27 -5.22 -2.93
C VAL A 130 13.37 -4.56 -1.90
N GLU A 131 13.23 -3.24 -2.00
CA GLU A 131 12.28 -2.44 -1.21
C GLU A 131 11.54 -1.47 -2.13
N PHE A 132 10.29 -1.14 -1.79
CA PHE A 132 9.45 -0.26 -2.60
C PHE A 132 9.24 1.06 -1.88
N VAL A 133 9.46 2.19 -2.57
CA VAL A 133 9.22 3.54 -2.06
C VAL A 133 8.15 4.19 -2.92
N CYS A 134 7.16 4.85 -2.36
CA CYS A 134 6.12 5.51 -3.15
C CYS A 134 5.56 6.76 -2.49
N HIS A 135 5.47 7.84 -3.26
CA HIS A 135 4.56 8.95 -2.93
C HIS A 135 3.18 8.63 -3.49
N MET A 136 2.27 8.22 -2.61
CA MET A 136 0.95 7.76 -3.00
C MET A 136 0.13 8.94 -3.57
N PRO A 137 -0.38 8.85 -4.81
CA PRO A 137 -1.20 9.91 -5.38
C PRO A 137 -2.46 10.18 -4.55
N HIS A 138 -2.83 11.44 -4.40
CA HIS A 138 -4.03 11.91 -3.68
C HIS A 138 -5.30 11.72 -4.52
N SER A 139 -5.51 10.53 -5.04
CA SER A 139 -6.62 10.24 -5.95
C SER A 139 -7.26 8.91 -5.63
N LEU A 140 -8.40 8.63 -6.29
CA LEU A 140 -9.00 7.29 -6.27
C LEU A 140 -8.00 6.23 -6.73
N HIS A 141 -7.16 6.55 -7.70
CA HIS A 141 -6.12 5.64 -8.19
C HIS A 141 -5.08 5.32 -7.12
N GLY A 142 -4.68 6.27 -6.27
CA GLY A 142 -3.77 5.98 -5.15
C GLY A 142 -4.41 5.07 -4.09
N GLU A 143 -5.71 5.25 -3.81
CA GLU A 143 -6.45 4.32 -2.94
C GLU A 143 -6.53 2.91 -3.55
N GLN A 144 -6.80 2.81 -4.85
CA GLN A 144 -6.82 1.55 -5.58
C GLN A 144 -5.44 0.89 -5.59
N PHE A 145 -4.38 1.66 -5.82
CA PHE A 145 -3.01 1.16 -5.82
C PHE A 145 -2.64 0.56 -4.47
N THR A 146 -2.91 1.29 -3.38
CA THR A 146 -2.72 0.78 -2.00
C THR A 146 -3.46 -0.55 -1.78
N ALA A 147 -4.69 -0.65 -2.29
CA ALA A 147 -5.49 -1.86 -2.18
C ALA A 147 -4.96 -3.03 -3.02
N GLN A 148 -4.32 -2.77 -4.17
CA GLN A 148 -3.67 -3.78 -5.02
C GLN A 148 -2.36 -4.28 -4.40
N LEU A 149 -1.54 -3.37 -3.87
CA LEU A 149 -0.29 -3.70 -3.18
C LEU A 149 -0.55 -4.66 -2.02
N LEU A 150 -1.51 -4.34 -1.15
CA LEU A 150 -1.87 -5.19 -0.01
C LEU A 150 -2.45 -6.55 -0.44
N ARG A 151 -3.17 -6.62 -1.56
CA ARG A 151 -3.71 -7.88 -2.12
C ARG A 151 -2.65 -8.77 -2.75
N SER A 152 -1.52 -8.19 -3.16
CA SER A 152 -0.40 -8.95 -3.74
C SER A 152 0.40 -9.71 -2.68
N ILE A 153 0.31 -9.29 -1.41
CA ILE A 153 1.05 -9.88 -0.29
C ILE A 153 0.68 -11.35 -0.05
N PRO A 154 -0.60 -11.74 0.18
CA PRO A 154 -0.95 -13.15 0.46
C PRO A 154 -0.56 -14.10 -0.66
N GLN A 155 -0.67 -13.63 -1.91
CA GLN A 155 -0.35 -14.40 -3.10
C GLN A 155 1.15 -14.46 -3.39
N LYS A 156 1.97 -13.66 -2.68
CA LYS A 156 3.41 -13.52 -2.91
C LYS A 156 3.73 -13.19 -4.38
N SER A 157 2.85 -12.41 -5.00
CA SER A 157 2.94 -11.99 -6.39
C SER A 157 3.68 -10.65 -6.51
N TRP A 158 3.91 -10.17 -7.74
CA TRP A 158 4.63 -8.92 -7.98
C TRP A 158 6.03 -8.94 -7.32
N LEU A 159 6.50 -7.84 -6.73
CA LEU A 159 7.80 -7.77 -6.06
C LEU A 159 7.86 -8.60 -4.77
N PHE A 160 6.73 -9.08 -4.25
CA PHE A 160 6.70 -10.00 -3.10
C PHE A 160 7.22 -11.41 -3.45
N THR A 161 7.49 -11.70 -4.74
CA THR A 161 8.20 -12.93 -5.14
C THR A 161 9.65 -12.97 -4.63
N TYR A 162 10.23 -11.82 -4.30
CA TYR A 162 11.61 -11.69 -3.78
C TYR A 162 11.68 -11.73 -2.23
N GLY A 163 10.57 -12.06 -1.56
CA GLY A 163 10.48 -12.18 -0.11
C GLY A 163 9.56 -11.12 0.51
N ARG A 164 9.65 -10.95 1.84
CA ARG A 164 8.89 -9.92 2.56
C ARG A 164 9.47 -8.54 2.32
N MET A 165 9.08 -7.96 1.19
CA MET A 165 9.47 -6.62 0.77
C MET A 165 8.80 -5.53 1.64
N PRO A 166 9.59 -4.68 2.33
CA PRO A 166 9.07 -3.47 2.94
C PRO A 166 8.56 -2.49 1.88
N MET A 167 7.42 -1.86 2.16
CA MET A 167 6.91 -0.74 1.39
C MET A 167 6.99 0.54 2.21
N HIS A 168 7.74 1.53 1.74
CA HIS A 168 7.87 2.85 2.35
C HIS A 168 6.97 3.85 1.62
N LEU A 169 5.89 4.25 2.28
CA LEU A 169 4.83 5.03 1.66
C LEU A 169 4.76 6.42 2.28
N ILE A 170 4.71 7.43 1.41
CA ILE A 170 4.34 8.80 1.76
C ILE A 170 2.91 9.01 1.26
N LEU A 171 1.96 9.20 2.16
CA LEU A 171 0.54 9.22 1.82
C LEU A 171 -0.25 10.21 2.69
N ALA A 172 -1.44 10.58 2.24
CA ALA A 172 -2.37 11.38 3.03
C ALA A 172 -2.71 10.70 4.37
N GLU A 173 -2.72 11.48 5.46
CA GLU A 173 -3.07 11.02 6.82
C GLU A 173 -4.46 10.34 6.82
N SER A 174 -5.42 10.87 6.07
CA SER A 174 -6.75 10.26 5.92
C SER A 174 -6.78 8.92 5.19
N LEU A 175 -5.85 8.66 4.25
CA LEU A 175 -5.72 7.34 3.64
C LEU A 175 -5.07 6.38 4.64
N TYR A 176 -4.02 6.83 5.34
CA TYR A 176 -3.36 6.05 6.37
C TYR A 176 -4.33 5.62 7.49
N ASP A 177 -5.17 6.53 7.99
CA ASP A 177 -6.20 6.21 8.99
C ASP A 177 -7.21 5.18 8.51
N ARG A 178 -7.54 5.19 7.21
CA ARG A 178 -8.42 4.20 6.58
C ARG A 178 -7.75 2.85 6.39
N VAL A 179 -6.44 2.82 6.17
CA VAL A 179 -5.66 1.57 6.14
C VAL A 179 -5.55 0.99 7.55
N LEU A 180 -5.30 1.80 8.57
CA LEU A 180 -5.25 1.31 9.94
C LEU A 180 -6.62 0.85 10.45
N GLY A 181 -7.69 1.56 10.09
CA GLY A 181 -9.05 1.22 10.53
C GLY A 181 -9.22 1.23 12.05
N SER A 182 -8.45 2.05 12.76
CA SER A 182 -8.36 2.11 14.23
C SER A 182 -9.65 2.54 14.93
N SER A 183 -10.60 3.12 14.19
CA SER A 183 -11.91 3.52 14.69
C SER A 183 -13.03 2.82 13.93
N ARG A 184 -14.21 2.73 14.54
CA ARG A 184 -15.42 2.20 13.87
C ARG A 184 -15.80 2.98 12.60
N ARG A 185 -15.38 4.23 12.47
CA ARG A 185 -15.65 5.08 11.29
C ARG A 185 -14.68 4.78 10.15
N THR A 186 -13.42 4.48 10.46
CA THR A 186 -12.36 4.23 9.48
C THR A 186 -12.20 2.75 9.13
N ARG A 187 -12.66 1.84 9.99
CA ARG A 187 -12.64 0.40 9.74
C ARG A 187 -13.46 0.07 8.49
N CYS A 188 -12.80 -0.52 7.50
CA CYS A 188 -13.38 -0.87 6.21
C CYS A 188 -12.74 -2.14 5.64
N LYS A 189 -13.18 -2.57 4.45
CA LYS A 189 -12.59 -3.73 3.77
C LYS A 189 -11.08 -3.59 3.58
N LEU A 190 -10.62 -2.38 3.22
CA LEU A 190 -9.20 -2.08 3.06
C LEU A 190 -8.44 -2.29 4.36
N SER A 191 -8.95 -1.79 5.50
CA SER A 191 -8.26 -1.96 6.78
C SER A 191 -8.19 -3.41 7.24
N ILE A 192 -9.21 -4.21 6.93
CA ILE A 192 -9.21 -5.63 7.31
C ILE A 192 -8.15 -6.40 6.52
N ILE A 193 -8.05 -6.18 5.20
CA ILE A 193 -6.97 -6.77 4.38
C ILE A 193 -5.60 -6.25 4.83
N ALA A 194 -5.50 -4.96 5.16
CA ALA A 194 -4.26 -4.36 5.64
C ALA A 194 -3.79 -5.02 6.95
N GLU A 195 -4.67 -5.10 7.95
CA GLU A 195 -4.42 -5.75 9.25
C GLU A 195 -4.09 -7.25 9.10
N ALA A 196 -4.70 -7.93 8.12
CA ALA A 196 -4.49 -9.35 7.88
C ALA A 196 -3.14 -9.69 7.20
N THR A 197 -2.46 -8.69 6.62
CA THR A 197 -1.30 -8.92 5.75
C THR A 197 -0.05 -8.16 6.17
N THR A 198 -0.20 -7.06 6.90
CA THR A 198 0.84 -6.05 7.06
C THR A 198 0.84 -5.44 8.46
N SER A 199 2.03 -5.10 8.94
CA SER A 199 2.25 -4.22 10.10
C SER A 199 2.68 -2.82 9.65
N PHE A 200 2.29 -1.79 10.40
CA PHE A 200 2.49 -0.39 10.02
C PHE A 200 3.31 0.34 11.07
N GLN A 201 4.32 1.09 10.65
CA GLN A 201 5.12 1.91 11.54
C GLN A 201 5.41 3.26 10.89
N TYR A 202 5.09 4.34 11.60
CA TYR A 202 5.55 5.67 11.20
C TYR A 202 7.08 5.68 11.13
N SER A 203 7.63 6.02 9.96
CA SER A 203 9.07 6.13 9.78
C SER A 203 9.59 7.42 10.41
N ILE A 204 8.79 8.48 10.36
CA ILE A 204 8.99 9.72 11.10
C ILE A 204 7.69 10.14 11.78
N GLN A 205 7.77 10.89 12.88
CA GLN A 205 6.58 11.30 13.60
C GLN A 205 5.71 12.23 12.72
N PRO A 206 4.38 12.04 12.67
CA PRO A 206 3.51 12.91 11.84
C PRO A 206 3.62 14.39 12.16
N GLY A 207 4.01 14.76 13.39
CA GLY A 207 4.28 16.14 13.79
C GLY A 207 5.47 16.77 13.05
N ASP A 208 6.48 15.96 12.67
CA ASP A 208 7.71 16.42 12.00
C ASP A 208 7.51 16.72 10.51
N LEU A 209 6.31 16.43 10.01
CA LEU A 209 5.81 16.72 8.66
C LEU A 209 4.78 17.86 8.66
N LYS A 210 4.61 18.55 9.78
CA LYS A 210 3.72 19.70 9.95
C LYS A 210 4.55 20.96 10.25
N PRO A 211 4.17 22.12 9.70
CA PRO A 211 3.05 22.34 8.78
C PRO A 211 3.38 21.91 7.34
N TYR A 212 2.36 21.44 6.60
CA TYR A 212 2.49 20.90 5.24
C TYR A 212 3.39 21.74 4.31
N ILE A 213 3.21 23.07 4.30
CA ILE A 213 3.89 23.99 3.38
C ILE A 213 5.40 24.11 3.62
N GLN A 214 5.94 23.53 4.69
CA GLN A 214 7.38 23.45 4.93
C GLN A 214 8.02 22.20 4.32
N HIS A 215 7.22 21.18 4.02
CA HIS A 215 7.72 19.85 3.68
C HIS A 215 7.29 19.39 2.29
N PHE A 216 6.09 19.76 1.84
CA PHE A 216 5.46 19.19 0.66
C PHE A 216 5.16 20.21 -0.44
N TRP A 217 5.08 19.68 -1.65
CA TRP A 217 4.69 20.37 -2.87
C TRP A 217 3.59 19.56 -3.58
N PRO A 218 2.62 20.16 -4.27
CA PRO A 218 2.37 21.60 -4.44
C PRO A 218 1.82 22.28 -3.17
N PRO A 219 1.86 23.62 -3.08
CA PRO A 219 1.28 24.34 -1.94
C PRO A 219 -0.23 24.11 -1.84
N PRO A 220 -0.85 24.35 -0.67
CA PRO A 220 -2.27 24.15 -0.47
C PRO A 220 -3.14 24.88 -1.51
N ILE A 221 -4.17 24.21 -2.01
CA ILE A 221 -5.11 24.81 -2.97
C ILE A 221 -6.11 25.67 -2.18
N THR A 222 -5.99 26.99 -2.29
CA THR A 222 -6.86 27.95 -1.56
C THR A 222 -8.19 28.27 -2.26
N ARG A 223 -8.33 27.92 -3.54
CA ARG A 223 -9.57 28.14 -4.31
C ARG A 223 -10.57 27.02 -4.07
N SER A 224 -11.87 27.32 -4.20
CA SER A 224 -12.91 26.28 -4.26
C SER A 224 -12.53 25.29 -5.35
N SER A 225 -12.37 24.03 -4.94
CA SER A 225 -12.19 22.91 -5.85
C SER A 225 -13.23 21.86 -5.49
N ASP A 226 -13.76 21.19 -6.51
CA ASP A 226 -14.77 20.14 -6.35
C ASP A 226 -14.21 18.86 -5.72
N LEU A 227 -12.92 18.87 -5.36
CA LEU A 227 -12.25 17.74 -4.74
C LEU A 227 -12.63 17.63 -3.26
N PRO A 228 -12.82 16.39 -2.75
CA PRO A 228 -12.89 16.17 -1.30
C PRO A 228 -11.67 16.74 -0.60
N GLU A 229 -11.84 17.28 0.61
CA GLU A 229 -10.75 17.92 1.37
C GLU A 229 -9.55 17.00 1.59
N SER A 230 -9.79 15.71 1.83
CA SER A 230 -8.75 14.67 1.98
C SER A 230 -7.90 14.45 0.73
N ARG A 231 -8.34 14.92 -0.44
CA ARG A 231 -7.67 14.75 -1.74
C ARG A 231 -7.04 16.04 -2.26
N LYS A 232 -7.15 17.14 -1.52
CA LYS A 232 -6.52 18.41 -1.91
C LYS A 232 -5.06 18.42 -1.47
N ALA A 233 -4.21 19.03 -2.27
CA ALA A 233 -2.88 19.44 -1.80
C ALA A 233 -3.05 20.38 -0.60
N GLY A 234 -2.21 20.19 0.42
CA GLY A 234 -2.34 20.85 1.72
C GLY A 234 -2.90 19.97 2.83
N HIS A 235 -3.52 18.83 2.48
CA HIS A 235 -3.93 17.85 3.48
C HIS A 235 -2.70 17.24 4.19
N PRO A 236 -2.77 16.94 5.51
CA PRO A 236 -1.68 16.32 6.24
C PRO A 236 -1.17 15.03 5.59
N MET A 237 0.14 14.83 5.67
CA MET A 237 0.86 13.70 5.10
C MET A 237 1.55 12.90 6.20
N VAL A 238 1.73 11.61 5.95
CA VAL A 238 2.52 10.72 6.80
C VAL A 238 3.54 9.97 5.94
N ALA A 239 4.67 9.63 6.53
CA ALA A 239 5.65 8.71 5.96
C ALA A 239 5.70 7.47 6.86
N SER A 240 5.44 6.30 6.28
CA SER A 240 5.25 5.06 7.04
C SER A 240 5.80 3.86 6.29
N THR A 241 6.35 2.90 7.04
CA THR A 241 6.80 1.61 6.54
C THR A 241 5.70 0.58 6.79
N PHE A 242 5.31 -0.08 5.71
CA PHE A 242 4.34 -1.16 5.65
C PHE A 242 5.15 -2.45 5.48
N MET A 243 5.22 -3.25 6.55
CA MET A 243 6.01 -4.48 6.59
C MET A 243 5.08 -5.69 6.53
N PRO A 244 5.12 -6.50 5.45
CA PRO A 244 4.36 -7.74 5.37
C PRO A 244 4.62 -8.65 6.58
N LEU A 245 3.54 -9.22 7.13
CA LEU A 245 3.61 -10.14 8.25
C LEU A 245 4.37 -11.43 7.86
N PRO A 246 5.17 -12.02 8.77
CA PRO A 246 5.74 -13.34 8.55
C PRO A 246 4.62 -14.39 8.36
N GLU A 247 3.70 -14.46 9.30
CA GLU A 247 2.51 -15.31 9.21
C GLU A 247 1.33 -14.52 8.63
N GLN A 248 0.81 -14.99 7.49
CA GLN A 248 -0.33 -14.36 6.80
C GLN A 248 -1.64 -14.98 7.28
N HIS A 249 -2.62 -14.14 7.63
CA HIS A 249 -3.98 -14.61 7.96
C HIS A 249 -4.78 -15.05 6.73
N ILE A 250 -4.38 -14.54 5.56
CA ILE A 250 -4.97 -14.89 4.26
C ILE A 250 -4.06 -15.92 3.60
N GLY A 251 -4.57 -17.12 3.37
CA GLY A 251 -3.87 -18.13 2.57
C GLY A 251 -3.69 -17.67 1.13
N SER A 252 -2.63 -18.12 0.45
CA SER A 252 -2.32 -17.72 -0.93
C SER A 252 -3.43 -18.06 -1.93
N ASP A 253 -4.29 -19.03 -1.61
CA ASP A 253 -5.41 -19.50 -2.41
C ASP A 253 -6.78 -19.10 -1.83
N ALA A 254 -6.81 -18.18 -0.85
CA ALA A 254 -8.03 -17.80 -0.11
C ALA A 254 -8.45 -16.34 -0.35
N LEU A 255 -7.70 -15.57 -1.14
CA LEU A 255 -7.94 -14.14 -1.31
C LEU A 255 -9.32 -13.86 -1.94
N ASP A 256 -9.74 -14.68 -2.89
CA ASP A 256 -11.03 -14.55 -3.56
C ASP A 256 -12.19 -14.73 -2.55
N GLU A 257 -12.11 -15.74 -1.69
CA GLU A 257 -13.09 -16.00 -0.64
C GLU A 257 -13.11 -14.86 0.40
N TRP A 258 -11.95 -14.34 0.78
CA TRP A 258 -11.85 -13.15 1.64
C TRP A 258 -12.56 -11.95 1.01
N ASP A 259 -12.26 -11.62 -0.24
CA ASP A 259 -12.87 -10.51 -0.95
C ASP A 259 -14.38 -10.73 -1.13
N TYR A 260 -14.83 -11.97 -1.39
CA TYR A 260 -16.24 -12.32 -1.48
C TYR A 260 -16.96 -12.07 -0.15
N CYS A 261 -16.46 -12.66 0.95
CA CYS A 261 -17.06 -12.54 2.28
C CYS A 261 -17.08 -11.10 2.75
N LEU A 262 -15.95 -10.37 2.64
CA LEU A 262 -15.86 -8.96 2.97
C LEU A 262 -16.82 -8.13 2.13
N ARG A 263 -16.89 -8.38 0.81
CA ARG A 263 -17.75 -7.58 -0.07
C ARG A 263 -19.21 -7.69 0.31
N ARG A 264 -19.69 -8.89 0.61
CA ARG A 264 -21.09 -9.18 0.94
C ARG A 264 -21.47 -8.71 2.34
N LEU A 265 -20.67 -9.08 3.34
CA LEU A 265 -21.00 -8.81 4.74
C LEU A 265 -20.80 -7.35 5.12
N TYR A 266 -19.79 -6.66 4.56
CA TYR A 266 -19.52 -5.27 4.95
C TYR A 266 -20.55 -4.26 4.41
N VAL A 267 -21.47 -4.68 3.54
CA VAL A 267 -22.69 -3.91 3.23
C VAL A 267 -23.58 -3.81 4.48
N LEU A 268 -23.61 -4.87 5.29
CA LEU A 268 -24.36 -4.99 6.53
C LEU A 268 -23.46 -4.75 7.75
N LYS A 269 -22.48 -3.84 7.65
CA LYS A 269 -21.43 -3.65 8.67
C LYS A 269 -21.93 -3.39 10.10
N ASN A 270 -23.14 -2.84 10.26
CA ASN A 270 -23.75 -2.55 11.57
C ASN A 270 -24.68 -3.66 12.08
N THR A 271 -24.86 -4.72 11.31
CA THR A 271 -25.69 -5.89 11.63
C THR A 271 -24.82 -6.96 12.29
N THR A 272 -25.41 -7.72 13.21
CA THR A 272 -24.75 -8.85 13.87
C THR A 272 -24.47 -9.98 12.89
N LEU A 273 -23.37 -10.71 13.08
CA LEU A 273 -22.91 -11.75 12.14
C LEU A 273 -23.99 -12.82 11.90
N ASP A 274 -24.69 -13.26 12.95
CA ASP A 274 -25.79 -14.24 12.87
C ASP A 274 -26.91 -13.83 11.90
N LYS A 275 -27.17 -12.53 11.76
CA LYS A 275 -28.17 -11.99 10.82
C LYS A 275 -27.56 -11.69 9.45
N ALA A 276 -26.32 -11.22 9.41
CA ALA A 276 -25.65 -10.83 8.17
C ALA A 276 -25.19 -12.01 7.32
N VAL A 277 -24.90 -13.18 7.94
CA VAL A 277 -24.34 -14.36 7.26
C VAL A 277 -25.18 -14.84 6.07
N SER A 278 -26.52 -14.70 6.16
CA SER A 278 -27.45 -15.06 5.08
C SER A 278 -27.26 -14.25 3.79
N SER A 279 -26.53 -13.13 3.85
CA SER A 279 -26.15 -12.35 2.66
C SER A 279 -25.03 -12.98 1.83
N LEU A 280 -24.29 -13.95 2.37
CA LEU A 280 -23.25 -14.65 1.62
C LEU A 280 -23.89 -15.44 0.48
N ALA A 281 -24.78 -16.38 0.78
CA ALA A 281 -25.53 -17.16 -0.20
C ALA A 281 -26.79 -17.79 0.44
N PRO A 282 -27.75 -18.28 -0.36
CA PRO A 282 -28.86 -19.09 0.16
C PRO A 282 -28.34 -20.25 1.01
N GLY A 283 -28.90 -20.44 2.21
CA GLY A 283 -28.48 -21.49 3.14
C GLY A 283 -27.26 -21.16 4.01
N ALA A 284 -26.64 -19.98 3.87
CA ALA A 284 -25.43 -19.61 4.63
C ALA A 284 -25.64 -19.53 6.15
N HIS A 285 -26.87 -19.48 6.65
CA HIS A 285 -27.17 -19.58 8.09
C HIS A 285 -26.64 -20.89 8.70
N ASN A 286 -26.50 -21.95 7.90
CA ASN A 286 -25.93 -23.22 8.35
C ASN A 286 -24.45 -23.09 8.78
N LEU A 287 -23.73 -22.07 8.29
CA LEU A 287 -22.36 -21.78 8.71
C LEU A 287 -22.28 -21.51 10.22
N LEU A 288 -23.32 -20.92 10.82
CA LEU A 288 -23.31 -20.60 12.25
C LEU A 288 -23.19 -21.85 13.14
N ALA A 289 -23.66 -23.00 12.65
CA ALA A 289 -23.54 -24.27 13.37
C ALA A 289 -22.13 -24.89 13.25
N SER A 290 -21.38 -24.57 12.19
CA SER A 290 -20.06 -25.13 11.92
C SER A 290 -18.90 -24.20 12.23
N ILE A 291 -19.11 -22.88 12.29
CA ILE A 291 -18.04 -21.87 12.34
C ILE A 291 -17.12 -21.99 13.56
N ASN A 292 -17.68 -22.40 14.71
CA ASN A 292 -16.94 -22.65 15.95
C ASN A 292 -16.73 -24.15 16.22
N LYS A 293 -17.18 -25.02 15.30
CA LYS A 293 -17.13 -26.48 15.48
C LYS A 293 -15.66 -26.91 15.42
N ASN A 294 -15.25 -27.73 16.39
CA ASN A 294 -13.88 -28.23 16.53
C ASN A 294 -12.81 -27.15 16.77
N LEU A 295 -13.20 -25.94 17.18
CA LEU A 295 -12.27 -24.89 17.57
C LEU A 295 -12.18 -24.77 19.10
N PRO A 296 -10.99 -24.51 19.66
CA PRO A 296 -10.83 -24.10 21.06
C PRO A 296 -11.66 -22.84 21.37
N ALA A 297 -12.09 -22.68 22.63
CA ALA A 297 -12.95 -21.57 23.05
C ALA A 297 -12.32 -20.19 22.77
N GLU A 298 -10.99 -20.09 22.80
CA GLU A 298 -10.23 -18.88 22.53
C GLU A 298 -10.27 -18.47 21.05
N GLN A 299 -10.66 -19.38 20.16
CA GLN A 299 -10.78 -19.16 18.72
C GLN A 299 -12.24 -19.02 18.27
N HIS A 300 -13.19 -19.04 19.21
CA HIS A 300 -14.61 -18.91 18.89
C HIS A 300 -14.94 -17.49 18.44
N ILE A 301 -15.62 -17.40 17.30
CA ILE A 301 -16.21 -16.15 16.86
C ILE A 301 -17.48 -15.88 17.67
N ASN A 302 -17.61 -14.65 18.17
CA ASN A 302 -18.88 -14.17 18.70
C ASN A 302 -19.84 -13.81 17.56
N VAL A 303 -20.76 -14.72 17.23
CA VAL A 303 -21.76 -14.51 16.17
C VAL A 303 -22.75 -13.37 16.44
N LYS A 304 -22.81 -12.86 17.68
CA LYS A 304 -23.62 -11.69 18.05
C LYS A 304 -22.87 -10.37 17.93
N ALA A 305 -21.57 -10.39 17.65
CA ALA A 305 -20.82 -9.18 17.31
C ALA A 305 -21.30 -8.61 15.97
N LYS A 306 -21.21 -7.28 15.82
CA LYS A 306 -21.47 -6.64 14.53
C LYS A 306 -20.36 -6.97 13.54
N VAL A 307 -20.67 -6.98 12.25
CA VAL A 307 -19.67 -7.26 11.20
C VAL A 307 -18.47 -6.31 11.27
N ASN A 308 -18.66 -5.04 11.61
CA ASN A 308 -17.55 -4.09 11.81
C ASN A 308 -16.79 -4.24 13.13
N GLU A 309 -17.21 -5.13 14.02
CA GLU A 309 -16.53 -5.45 15.28
C GLU A 309 -15.68 -6.73 15.16
N LEU A 310 -15.81 -7.48 14.07
CA LEU A 310 -15.03 -8.70 13.81
C LEU A 310 -13.54 -8.36 13.65
N SER A 311 -12.71 -9.08 14.40
CA SER A 311 -11.24 -9.06 14.29
C SER A 311 -10.76 -9.80 13.04
N VAL A 312 -9.50 -9.62 12.66
CA VAL A 312 -8.90 -10.41 11.56
C VAL A 312 -8.95 -11.91 11.83
N LYS A 313 -8.81 -12.35 13.08
CA LYS A 313 -8.95 -13.76 13.45
C LYS A 313 -10.38 -14.27 13.23
N ASP A 314 -11.38 -13.45 13.56
CA ASP A 314 -12.77 -13.79 13.27
C ASP A 314 -13.01 -13.92 11.76
N TRP A 315 -12.45 -13.00 10.96
CA TRP A 315 -12.53 -13.10 9.50
C TRP A 315 -11.85 -14.35 8.96
N ALA A 316 -10.66 -14.70 9.45
CA ALA A 316 -9.95 -15.91 9.04
C ALA A 316 -10.77 -17.18 9.34
N THR A 317 -11.33 -17.28 10.55
CA THR A 317 -12.19 -18.40 10.94
C THR A 317 -13.47 -18.47 10.11
N LEU A 318 -14.12 -17.32 9.86
CA LEU A 318 -15.33 -17.24 9.02
C LEU A 318 -15.06 -17.65 7.58
N VAL A 319 -13.97 -17.15 6.97
CA VAL A 319 -13.62 -17.47 5.59
C VAL A 319 -13.23 -18.93 5.45
N LYS A 320 -12.51 -19.50 6.43
CA LYS A 320 -12.23 -20.94 6.48
C LYS A 320 -13.52 -21.76 6.50
N ALA A 321 -14.46 -21.43 7.39
CA ALA A 321 -15.75 -22.11 7.47
C ALA A 321 -16.56 -21.95 6.17
N PHE A 322 -16.47 -20.79 5.51
CA PHE A 322 -17.09 -20.56 4.20
C PHE A 322 -16.46 -21.42 3.10
N LYS A 323 -15.14 -21.54 3.05
CA LYS A 323 -14.42 -22.36 2.06
C LYS A 323 -14.71 -23.85 2.22
N GLU A 324 -14.88 -24.32 3.45
CA GLU A 324 -15.21 -25.71 3.77
C GLU A 324 -16.70 -26.05 3.60
N TRP A 325 -17.55 -25.05 3.33
CA TRP A 325 -18.99 -25.24 3.20
C TRP A 325 -19.35 -25.89 1.85
N PRO A 326 -19.96 -27.10 1.83
CA PRO A 326 -20.21 -27.83 0.58
C PRO A 326 -21.12 -27.12 -0.43
N PHE A 327 -21.91 -26.15 0.04
CA PHE A 327 -22.83 -25.36 -0.78
C PHE A 327 -22.33 -23.93 -1.00
N ALA A 328 -21.07 -23.64 -0.67
CA ALA A 328 -20.47 -22.35 -0.95
C ALA A 328 -20.53 -22.10 -2.47
N PRO A 329 -20.94 -20.89 -2.88
CA PRO A 329 -20.95 -20.54 -4.29
C PRO A 329 -19.51 -20.54 -4.83
N ASP A 330 -19.34 -20.98 -6.08
CA ASP A 330 -18.05 -20.86 -6.75
C ASP A 330 -17.70 -19.37 -6.93
N VAL A 331 -16.78 -18.89 -6.09
CA VAL A 331 -16.37 -17.50 -6.05
C VAL A 331 -15.69 -17.08 -7.35
N ARG A 332 -14.94 -17.99 -7.98
CA ARG A 332 -14.21 -17.73 -9.23
C ARG A 332 -15.14 -17.56 -10.42
N MET A 333 -16.28 -18.24 -10.41
CA MET A 333 -17.34 -18.07 -11.42
C MET A 333 -18.12 -16.76 -11.24
N ILE A 334 -18.21 -16.23 -10.02
CA ILE A 334 -18.97 -15.00 -9.71
C ILE A 334 -18.14 -13.74 -9.93
N SER A 335 -16.82 -13.78 -9.69
CA SER A 335 -15.92 -12.64 -9.94
C SER A 335 -15.88 -12.27 -11.42
N ASN A 336 -15.78 -13.26 -12.32
CA ASN A 336 -15.78 -13.07 -13.78
C ASN A 336 -17.07 -12.49 -14.38
N ARG A 337 -18.19 -12.49 -13.63
CA ARG A 337 -19.46 -11.90 -14.08
C ARG A 337 -19.67 -10.46 -13.63
N LEU A 338 -18.79 -9.94 -12.77
CA LEU A 338 -18.91 -8.63 -12.12
C LEU A 338 -17.72 -7.70 -12.39
N SER A 339 -16.77 -8.12 -13.22
CA SER A 339 -15.64 -7.34 -13.73
C SER A 339 -15.99 -6.63 -15.02
#